data_AF-A0A1F1LE21-F1
#
_entry.id   AF-A0A1F1LE21-F1
#
_cell.length_a   1.000
_cell.length_b   1.000
_cell.length_c   1.000
_cell.angle_alpha   90.00
_cell.angle_beta   90.00
_cell.angle_gamma   90.00
#
_symmetry.space_group_name_H-M   'P 1'
#
loop_
_entity.id
_entity.type
_entity.pdbx_description
1 polymer ?
#
loop_
_entity_poly.entity_id
_entity_poly.type
_entity_poly.pdbx_seq_one_letter_code
_entity_poly.pdbx_strand_id
1 'polypeptide(L)' 'MDKSEPWDMGHKPGFEFRKHKKSAEERGIPRKQFLDEHNNPDHYTPELPSSNRGHKGEDLTDNYFGD' A
#
# COMPACT_ATOMS: atom_id res chain seq x y z
N MET A 1 -16.16 -7.28 9.68
CA MET A 1 -16.29 -5.86 9.33
C MET A 1 -17.77 -5.53 9.37
N ASP A 2 -18.19 -4.67 10.29
CA ASP A 2 -19.55 -4.12 10.24
C ASP A 2 -19.61 -3.15 9.04
N LYS A 3 -20.65 -3.25 8.22
CA LYS A 3 -20.81 -2.38 7.03
C LYS A 3 -21.16 -0.92 7.39
N SER A 4 -21.50 -0.67 8.66
CA SER A 4 -21.82 0.66 9.19
C SER A 4 -20.62 1.39 9.79
N GLU A 5 -19.50 0.71 10.02
CA GLU A 5 -18.27 1.34 10.49
C GLU A 5 -17.56 2.08 9.35
N PRO A 6 -16.92 3.23 9.62
CA PRO A 6 -16.05 3.88 8.64
C PRO A 6 -14.94 2.92 8.24
N TRP A 7 -14.67 2.82 6.94
CA TRP A 7 -13.58 2.03 6.38
C TRP A 7 -12.53 2.98 5.81
N ASP A 8 -11.26 2.59 5.93
CA ASP A 8 -10.14 3.26 5.29
C ASP A 8 -9.66 2.39 4.10
N MET A 9 -9.19 3.03 3.04
CA MET A 9 -8.53 2.34 1.93
C MET A 9 -7.10 1.99 2.36
N GLY A 10 -6.87 0.74 2.76
CA GLY A 10 -5.56 0.23 3.17
C GLY A 10 -4.77 -0.35 2.01
N HIS A 11 -3.44 -0.27 2.08
CA HIS A 11 -2.56 -1.02 1.18
C HIS A 11 -2.49 -2.47 1.61
N LYS A 12 -2.46 -3.39 0.65
CA LYS A 12 -2.11 -4.78 0.92
C LYS A 12 -0.68 -4.85 1.48
N PRO A 13 -0.36 -5.84 2.34
CA PRO A 13 0.99 -6.00 2.89
C PRO A 13 2.04 -6.04 1.77
N GLY A 14 3.09 -5.22 1.89
CA GLY A 14 4.16 -5.13 0.86
C GLY A 14 3.88 -4.15 -0.29
N PHE A 15 2.67 -3.59 -0.40
CA PHE A 15 2.33 -2.53 -1.37
C PHE A 15 2.29 -1.13 -0.74
N GLU A 16 2.74 -1.03 0.51
CA GLU A 16 2.77 0.22 1.28
C GLU A 16 3.54 1.32 0.56
N PHE A 17 3.05 2.56 0.64
CA PHE A 17 3.67 3.71 -0.01
C PHE A 17 5.17 3.87 0.32
N ARG A 18 5.57 3.63 1.57
CA ARG A 18 6.98 3.73 2.01
C ARG A 18 7.88 2.77 1.22
N LYS A 19 7.42 1.54 1.00
CA LYS A 19 8.14 0.49 0.26
C LYS A 19 8.18 0.81 -1.22
N HIS A 20 7.05 1.24 -1.78
CA HIS A 20 6.97 1.64 -3.17
C HIS A 20 7.93 2.80 -3.48
N LYS A 21 7.98 3.80 -2.61
CA LYS A 21 8.91 4.93 -2.74
C LYS A 21 10.37 4.46 -2.78
N LYS A 22 10.78 3.61 -1.83
CA LYS A 22 12.15 3.05 -1.79
C LYS A 22 12.46 2.25 -3.06
N SER A 23 11.55 1.36 -3.46
CA SER A 23 11.66 0.59 -4.69
C SER A 23 11.74 1.46 -5.94
N ALA A 24 10.99 2.57 -6.00
CA ALA A 24 11.02 3.49 -7.12
C ALA A 24 12.35 4.26 -7.23
N GLU A 25 12.92 4.64 -6.09
CA GLU A 25 14.27 5.23 -6.01
C GLU A 25 15.34 4.23 -6.47
N GLU A 26 15.24 2.97 -6.04
CA GLU A 26 16.17 1.89 -6.42
C GLU A 26 16.06 1.50 -7.91
N ARG A 27 14.82 1.40 -8.44
CA ARG A 27 14.55 1.06 -9.85
C ARG A 27 14.71 2.25 -10.80
N GLY A 28 14.81 3.47 -10.28
CA GLY A 28 14.91 4.70 -11.09
C GLY A 28 13.71 4.95 -12.00
N ILE A 29 12.51 4.54 -11.58
CA ILE A 29 11.31 4.63 -12.42
C ILE A 29 10.83 6.09 -12.56
N PRO A 30 10.26 6.48 -13.72
CA PRO A 30 9.69 7.80 -13.90
C PRO A 30 8.41 7.98 -13.07
N ARG A 31 8.09 9.23 -12.73
CA ARG A 31 6.88 9.60 -11.95
C ARG A 31 5.60 8.98 -12.52
N LYS A 32 5.47 8.89 -13.85
CA LYS A 32 4.29 8.30 -14.48
C LYS A 32 4.12 6.84 -14.06
N GLN A 33 5.18 6.04 -14.19
CA GLN A 33 5.18 4.64 -13.79
C GLN A 33 4.92 4.49 -12.28
N PHE A 34 5.51 5.36 -11.45
CA PHE A 34 5.19 5.37 -10.02
C PHE A 34 3.69 5.60 -9.75
N LEU A 35 3.05 6.53 -10.46
CA LEU A 35 1.62 6.79 -10.28
C LEU A 35 0.76 5.64 -10.82
N ASP A 36 1.16 5.02 -11.92
CA ASP A 36 0.43 3.87 -12.50
C ASP A 36 0.49 2.67 -11.53
N GLU A 37 1.67 2.36 -10.98
CA GLU A 37 1.88 1.31 -9.97
C GLU A 37 1.17 1.63 -8.65
N HIS A 38 1.20 2.89 -8.20
CA HIS A 38 0.61 3.30 -6.93
C HIS A 38 -0.92 3.25 -7.00
N ASN A 39 -1.51 3.71 -8.10
CA ASN A 39 -2.97 3.78 -8.25
C ASN A 39 -3.60 2.46 -8.69
N ASN A 40 -2.83 1.37 -8.79
CA ASN A 40 -3.38 0.06 -9.13
C ASN A 40 -4.38 -0.39 -8.04
N PRO A 41 -5.68 -0.53 -8.35
CA PRO A 41 -6.69 -0.91 -7.36
C PRO A 41 -6.43 -2.29 -6.74
N ASP A 42 -5.70 -3.17 -7.42
CA ASP A 42 -5.35 -4.49 -6.89
C ASP A 42 -4.39 -4.42 -5.69
N HIS A 43 -3.74 -3.27 -5.46
CA HIS A 43 -2.85 -3.05 -4.32
C HIS A 43 -3.59 -2.61 -3.05
N TYR A 44 -4.91 -2.38 -3.14
CA TYR A 44 -5.71 -1.88 -2.02
C TYR A 44 -6.73 -2.91 -1.53
N THR A 45 -7.12 -2.75 -0.26
CA THR A 45 -8.21 -3.51 0.34
C THR A 45 -8.99 -2.60 1.30
N PRO A 46 -10.32 -2.77 1.41
CA PRO A 46 -11.07 -2.10 2.46
C PRO A 46 -10.61 -2.61 3.83
N GLU A 47 -10.12 -1.72 4.67
CA GLU A 47 -9.67 -2.04 6.03
C GLU A 47 -10.39 -1.17 7.06
N LEU A 48 -10.47 -1.68 8.29
CA LEU A 48 -10.95 -0.88 9.41
C LEU A 48 -9.86 0.17 9.75
N PRO A 49 -10.23 1.41 10.10
CA PRO A 49 -9.27 2.45 10.49
C PRO A 49 -8.32 2.00 11.62
N SER A 50 -8.81 1.16 12.53
CA SER A 50 -8.03 0.59 13.63
C SER A 50 -6.95 -0.41 13.18
N SER A 51 -7.17 -1.11 12.06
CA SER A 51 -6.19 -2.04 11.46
C SER A 51 -5.16 -1.29 10.62
N ASN A 52 -5.63 -0.38 9.76
CA ASN A 52 -4.79 0.40 8.86
C ASN A 52 -3.85 1.35 9.63
N ARG A 53 -4.40 2.16 10.55
CA ARG A 53 -3.59 3.11 11.36
C ARG A 53 -2.78 2.44 12.46
N GLY A 54 -3.07 1.17 12.76
CA GLY A 54 -2.35 0.39 13.75
C GLY A 54 -1.12 -0.32 13.18
N HIS A 55 -0.86 -0.22 11.87
CA HIS A 55 0.23 -0.92 11.17
C HIS A 55 0.23 -2.44 11.40
N LYS A 56 -0.89 -3.04 11.83
CA LYS A 56 -0.96 -4.44 12.27
C LYS A 56 -0.83 -5.45 11.13
N GLY A 57 -1.10 -5.01 9.90
CA GLY A 57 -1.00 -5.80 8.68
C GLY A 57 0.21 -5.45 7.82
N GLU A 58 1.07 -4.52 8.26
CA GLU A 58 2.26 -4.19 7.47
C GLU A 58 3.24 -5.36 7.44
N ASP A 59 3.80 -5.61 6.27
CA ASP A 59 4.86 -6.59 6.15
C ASP A 59 6.14 -6.02 6.80
N LEU A 60 6.81 -6.81 7.63
CA LEU A 60 7.98 -6.34 8.40
C LEU A 60 9.26 -6.28 7.55
N THR A 61 9.22 -6.78 6.32
CA THR A 61 10.34 -6.65 5.38
C THR A 61 10.32 -5.27 4.73
N ASP A 62 11.45 -4.85 4.18
CA ASP A 62 11.56 -3.58 3.46
C ASP A 62 11.25 -3.71 1.95
N ASN A 63 10.76 -4.88 1.52
CA ASN A 63 10.58 -5.21 0.11
C ASN A 63 9.23 -4.72 -0.41
N TYR A 64 9.23 -4.06 -1.57
CA TYR A 64 8.01 -3.74 -2.31
C TYR A 64 7.61 -4.95 -3.17
N PHE A 65 6.31 -5.30 -3.18
CA PHE A 65 5.78 -6.45 -3.91
C PHE A 65 5.00 -6.10 -5.19
N GLY A 66 4.97 -4.82 -5.58
CA GLY A 66 4.37 -4.38 -6.85
C GLY A 66 5.39 -4.18 -7.97
N ASP A 67 4.89 -4.24 -9.21
CA ASP A 67 5.60 -3.88 -10.45
C ASP A 67 4.64 -3.27 -11.48
#